data_AF-Q29Z83-F1
#
_entry.id   AF-Q29Z83-F1
#
_cell.length_a   1.000
_cell.length_b   1.000
_cell.length_c   1.000
_cell.angle_alpha   90.00
_cell.angle_beta   90.00
_cell.angle_gamma   90.00
#
_symmetry.space_group_name_H-M   'P 1'
#
loop_
_entity.id
_entity.type
_entity.pdbx_description
1 polymer ?
#
loop_
_entity_poly.entity_id
_entity_poly.type
_entity_poly.pdbx_seq_one_letter_code
_entity_poly.pdbx_strand_id
1 'polypeptide(L)'
;DFTKDDENVNSQPFMRWRDRFEFVGEAIQKAEQETGERKGHYLNVTAATPEEMYKRAEFAKEVGSPIMMHDFLTGGFTANTGLANWCRDNGMLLHIHRAMHAVIDRHPKHGIHFRVLAKCLRLSGGDHLHTGTVVGKLEGDRNSTLGFVDQLRESFVPEDRSRGVFFDQDWGSLPGVFAVASGGIHVWHMPALVTIFGDDSMLQFGGGTQGHPWGNAAGAAANRVALEASVKARNEGRIIEKEARDILTEAARTSPELAIAMETWKEIKFE
;
A
#
# COMPACT_ATOMS: atom_id res chain seq x y z
N ASP A 1 8.60 -3.67 7.52
CA ASP A 1 8.29 -2.22 7.54
C ASP A 1 6.92 -1.96 8.15
N PHE A 2 5.83 -2.40 7.52
CA PHE A 2 4.49 -2.06 8.00
C PHE A 2 3.49 -3.23 8.07
N THR A 3 2.53 -3.11 8.98
CA THR A 3 1.23 -3.78 8.94
C THR A 3 0.12 -2.71 8.92
N LYS A 4 -1.17 -3.09 8.82
CA LYS A 4 -2.28 -2.14 8.80
C LYS A 4 -3.55 -2.72 9.38
N ASP A 5 -4.41 -1.84 9.88
CA ASP A 5 -5.82 -2.12 10.05
C ASP A 5 -6.47 -2.38 8.69
N ASP A 6 -7.50 -3.23 8.64
CA ASP A 6 -8.38 -3.31 7.47
C ASP A 6 -9.19 -2.00 7.34
N GLU A 7 -9.66 -1.64 6.14
CA GLU A 7 -10.40 -0.38 5.96
C GLU A 7 -11.67 -0.30 6.80
N ASN A 8 -12.30 -1.45 7.06
CA ASN A 8 -13.51 -1.52 7.88
C ASN A 8 -13.23 -1.71 9.36
N VAL A 9 -11.96 -1.85 9.78
CA VAL A 9 -11.59 -1.92 11.20
C VAL A 9 -11.54 -0.50 11.74
N ASN A 10 -12.58 -0.11 12.47
CA ASN A 10 -12.69 1.20 13.09
C ASN A 10 -12.81 1.02 14.61
N SER A 11 -14.03 0.89 15.13
CA SER A 11 -14.32 0.60 16.54
C SER A 11 -15.61 -0.19 16.66
N GLN A 12 -15.47 -1.51 16.75
CA GLN A 12 -16.59 -2.45 16.76
C GLN A 12 -16.75 -3.09 18.15
N PRO A 13 -17.90 -3.74 18.44
CA PRO A 13 -18.11 -4.43 19.71
C PRO A 13 -17.04 -5.46 20.07
N PHE A 14 -16.46 -6.14 19.07
CA PHE A 14 -15.42 -7.17 19.27
C PHE A 14 -14.01 -6.60 19.44
N MET A 15 -13.77 -5.34 19.08
CA MET A 15 -12.46 -4.70 19.17
C MET A 15 -12.62 -3.18 19.16
N ARG A 16 -12.47 -2.54 20.33
CA ARG A 16 -12.49 -1.08 20.44
C ARG A 16 -11.17 -0.49 19.96
N TRP A 17 -11.24 0.69 19.36
CA TRP A 17 -10.10 1.30 18.70
C TRP A 17 -8.94 1.60 19.67
N ARG A 18 -9.26 2.04 20.89
CA ARG A 18 -8.25 2.43 21.88
C ARG A 18 -7.41 1.23 22.33
N ASP A 19 -8.08 0.14 22.71
CA ASP A 19 -7.42 -1.12 23.10
C ASP A 19 -6.51 -1.62 21.95
N ARG A 20 -7.00 -1.57 20.70
CA ARG A 20 -6.20 -1.93 19.53
C ARG A 20 -4.94 -1.08 19.40
N PHE A 21 -5.05 0.24 19.56
CA PHE A 21 -3.91 1.15 19.42
C PHE A 21 -2.85 0.88 20.49
N GLU A 22 -3.26 0.57 21.72
CA GLU A 22 -2.36 0.23 22.82
C GLU A 22 -1.58 -1.07 22.54
N PHE A 23 -2.28 -2.16 22.20
CA PHE A 23 -1.62 -3.44 21.90
C PHE A 23 -0.73 -3.37 20.67
N VAL A 24 -1.16 -2.65 19.62
CA VAL A 24 -0.35 -2.47 18.42
C VAL A 24 0.89 -1.61 18.71
N GLY A 25 0.77 -0.57 19.54
CA GLY A 25 1.90 0.25 19.98
C GLY A 25 2.99 -0.58 20.67
N GLU A 26 2.61 -1.47 21.59
CA GLU A 26 3.53 -2.43 22.23
C GLU A 26 4.18 -3.36 21.20
N ALA A 27 3.38 -3.92 20.28
CA ALA A 27 3.88 -4.84 19.25
C ALA A 27 4.90 -4.17 18.30
N ILE A 28 4.69 -2.91 17.94
CA ILE A 28 5.65 -2.13 17.14
C ILE A 28 6.97 -2.02 17.89
N GLN A 29 6.95 -1.58 19.16
CA GLN A 29 8.15 -1.39 19.95
C GLN A 29 8.94 -2.69 20.11
N LYS A 30 8.24 -3.79 20.40
CA LYS A 30 8.85 -5.13 20.48
C LYS A 30 9.54 -5.52 19.16
N ALA A 31 8.85 -5.37 18.03
CA ALA A 31 9.40 -5.72 16.73
C ALA A 31 10.58 -4.82 16.33
N GLU A 32 10.56 -3.53 16.65
CA GLU A 32 11.71 -2.62 16.46
C GLU A 32 12.91 -3.09 17.30
N GLN A 33 12.71 -3.43 18.57
CA GLN A 33 13.78 -3.90 19.45
C GLN A 33 14.41 -5.21 18.98
N GLU A 34 13.60 -6.17 18.53
CA GLU A 34 14.08 -7.48 18.07
C GLU A 34 14.81 -7.40 16.71
N THR A 35 14.41 -6.48 15.83
CA THR A 35 14.93 -6.43 14.45
C THR A 35 15.94 -5.31 14.19
N GLY A 36 15.97 -4.27 15.02
CA GLY A 36 16.79 -3.07 14.81
C GLY A 36 16.35 -2.17 13.65
N GLU A 37 15.24 -2.50 12.98
CA GLU A 37 14.66 -1.70 11.90
C GLU A 37 13.43 -0.93 12.41
N ARG A 38 13.17 0.26 11.84
CA ARG A 38 11.93 1.01 12.12
C ARG A 38 10.70 0.21 11.68
N LYS A 39 9.66 0.21 12.49
CA LYS A 39 8.38 -0.48 12.21
C LYS A 39 7.22 0.49 12.36
N GLY A 40 6.12 0.19 11.67
CA GLY A 40 4.87 0.91 11.85
C GLY A 40 3.64 0.03 11.63
N HIS A 41 2.50 0.54 12.06
CA HIS A 41 1.21 -0.04 11.75
C HIS A 41 0.26 1.09 11.39
N TYR A 42 -0.48 0.96 10.29
CA TYR A 42 -1.42 2.00 9.89
C TYR A 42 -2.67 1.91 10.77
N LEU A 43 -2.66 2.64 11.89
CA LEU A 43 -3.78 2.73 12.81
C LEU A 43 -4.93 3.49 12.15
N ASN A 44 -6.08 2.85 11.97
CA ASN A 44 -7.21 3.44 11.24
C ASN A 44 -7.99 4.43 12.10
N VAL A 45 -7.92 5.71 11.71
CA VAL A 45 -8.60 6.83 12.39
C VAL A 45 -9.94 7.20 11.76
N THR A 46 -10.36 6.53 10.68
CA THR A 46 -11.69 6.73 10.07
C THR A 46 -12.80 6.59 11.11
N ALA A 47 -13.65 7.61 11.22
CA ALA A 47 -14.70 7.70 12.22
C ALA A 47 -15.98 8.33 11.66
N ALA A 48 -17.07 8.26 12.43
CA ALA A 48 -18.37 8.80 12.03
C ALA A 48 -18.43 10.34 12.07
N THR A 49 -17.57 10.99 12.87
CA THR A 49 -17.48 12.45 12.95
C THR A 49 -16.01 12.89 13.00
N PRO A 50 -15.69 14.14 12.58
CA PRO A 50 -14.34 14.69 12.67
C PRO A 50 -13.78 14.70 14.11
N GLU A 51 -14.61 14.94 15.13
CA GLU A 51 -14.17 14.96 16.53
C GLU A 51 -13.64 13.60 16.98
N GLU A 52 -14.33 12.51 16.63
CA GLU A 52 -13.85 11.16 16.92
C GLU A 52 -12.65 10.77 16.06
N MET A 53 -12.55 11.28 14.82
CA MET A 53 -11.35 11.09 13.98
C MET A 53 -10.13 11.75 14.62
N TYR A 54 -10.22 13.01 15.04
CA TYR A 54 -9.11 13.71 15.69
C TYR A 54 -8.75 13.10 17.05
N LYS A 55 -9.75 12.67 17.84
CA LYS A 55 -9.50 11.95 19.10
C LYS A 55 -8.65 10.70 18.89
N ARG A 56 -8.87 9.96 17.80
CA ARG A 56 -8.05 8.80 17.45
C ARG A 56 -6.67 9.21 16.96
N ALA A 57 -6.58 10.24 16.12
CA ALA A 57 -5.30 10.75 15.63
C ALA A 57 -4.38 11.24 16.78
N GLU A 58 -4.93 11.98 17.74
CA GLU A 58 -4.20 12.41 18.93
C GLU A 58 -3.69 11.21 19.74
N PHE A 59 -4.52 10.19 19.94
CA PHE A 59 -4.08 9.01 20.67
C PHE A 59 -3.05 8.17 19.88
N ALA A 60 -3.15 8.08 18.55
CA ALA A 60 -2.13 7.44 17.71
C ALA A 60 -0.76 8.11 17.88
N LYS A 61 -0.74 9.45 18.01
CA LYS A 61 0.47 10.21 18.33
C LYS A 61 0.94 9.96 19.76
N GLU A 62 0.03 9.91 20.74
CA GLU A 62 0.34 9.64 22.15
C GLU A 62 1.03 8.28 22.34
N VAL A 63 0.57 7.24 21.63
CA VAL A 63 1.21 5.91 21.65
C VAL A 63 2.49 5.83 20.78
N GLY A 64 2.91 6.95 20.18
CA GLY A 64 4.15 7.04 19.42
C GLY A 64 4.10 6.38 18.03
N SER A 65 2.91 6.20 17.43
CA SER A 65 2.81 5.64 16.09
C SER A 65 3.48 6.58 15.07
N PRO A 66 4.27 6.07 14.10
CA PRO A 66 4.85 6.91 13.05
C PRO A 66 3.87 7.17 11.89
N ILE A 67 2.77 6.43 11.83
CA ILE A 67 1.83 6.44 10.71
C ILE A 67 0.42 6.08 11.16
N MET A 68 -0.59 6.63 10.48
CA MET A 68 -1.99 6.24 10.60
C MET A 68 -2.64 6.07 9.22
N MET A 69 -3.90 5.60 9.18
CA MET A 69 -4.65 5.54 7.92
C MET A 69 -6.04 6.14 7.97
N HIS A 70 -6.51 6.56 6.80
CA HIS A 70 -7.86 7.08 6.59
C HIS A 70 -8.47 6.60 5.27
N ASP A 71 -9.78 6.38 5.29
CA ASP A 71 -10.58 6.01 4.12
C ASP A 71 -11.19 7.27 3.49
N PHE A 72 -10.43 7.94 2.62
CA PHE A 72 -10.73 9.33 2.23
C PHE A 72 -12.07 9.52 1.49
N LEU A 73 -12.56 8.51 0.77
CA LEU A 73 -13.83 8.60 0.04
C LEU A 73 -15.03 8.40 0.97
N THR A 74 -14.98 7.40 1.86
CA THR A 74 -16.06 7.08 2.78
C THR A 74 -16.08 8.01 4.00
N GLY A 75 -14.91 8.49 4.44
CA GLY A 75 -14.78 9.57 5.42
C GLY A 75 -15.05 10.96 4.81
N GLY A 76 -14.74 11.12 3.51
CA GLY A 76 -15.00 12.33 2.73
C GLY A 76 -13.81 13.31 2.69
N PHE A 77 -13.69 14.03 1.56
CA PHE A 77 -12.59 14.97 1.31
C PHE A 77 -12.45 16.08 2.36
N THR A 78 -13.57 16.55 2.95
CA THR A 78 -13.52 17.55 4.02
C THR A 78 -12.78 17.04 5.25
N ALA A 79 -13.09 15.81 5.68
CA ALA A 79 -12.40 15.16 6.80
C ALA A 79 -10.94 14.86 6.45
N ASN A 80 -10.68 14.32 5.26
CA ASN A 80 -9.33 13.99 4.80
C ASN A 80 -8.41 15.21 4.77
N THR A 81 -8.86 16.34 4.21
CA THR A 81 -8.04 17.56 4.10
C THR A 81 -7.71 18.12 5.49
N GLY A 82 -8.67 18.10 6.43
CA GLY A 82 -8.43 18.48 7.82
C GLY A 82 -7.40 17.56 8.49
N LEU A 83 -7.53 16.25 8.29
CA LEU A 83 -6.60 15.25 8.82
C LEU A 83 -5.20 15.40 8.22
N ALA A 84 -5.07 15.67 6.92
CA ALA A 84 -3.79 15.86 6.26
C ALA A 84 -3.04 17.10 6.79
N ASN A 85 -3.76 18.19 7.05
CA ASN A 85 -3.17 19.37 7.71
C ASN A 85 -2.71 19.03 9.13
N TRP A 86 -3.54 18.32 9.90
CA TRP A 86 -3.16 17.86 11.23
C TRP A 86 -1.91 16.96 11.19
N CYS A 87 -1.82 16.03 10.24
CA CYS A 87 -0.66 15.18 10.03
C CYS A 87 0.62 15.99 9.82
N ARG A 88 0.55 17.02 8.97
CA ARG A 88 1.67 17.91 8.70
C ARG A 88 2.15 18.62 9.96
N ASP A 89 1.23 19.17 10.74
CA ASP A 89 1.55 19.92 11.96
C ASP A 89 2.07 19.02 13.10
N ASN A 90 1.76 17.72 13.04
CA ASN A 90 2.09 16.76 14.09
C ASN A 90 3.18 15.75 13.70
N GLY A 91 3.74 15.84 12.49
CA GLY A 91 4.79 14.93 12.02
C GLY A 91 4.32 13.48 11.86
N MET A 92 3.06 13.26 11.49
CA MET A 92 2.44 11.94 11.34
C MET A 92 2.29 11.58 9.86
N LEU A 93 2.77 10.42 9.43
CA LEU A 93 2.50 9.92 8.08
C LEU A 93 1.04 9.52 7.91
N LEU A 94 0.48 9.74 6.73
CA LEU A 94 -0.92 9.47 6.40
C LEU A 94 -1.05 8.47 5.23
N HIS A 95 -1.41 7.24 5.55
CA HIS A 95 -1.76 6.21 4.56
C HIS A 95 -3.23 6.34 4.13
N ILE A 96 -3.48 6.45 2.82
CA ILE A 96 -4.84 6.59 2.29
C ILE A 96 -5.32 5.29 1.68
N HIS A 97 -6.44 4.79 2.21
CA HIS A 97 -7.17 3.69 1.62
C HIS A 97 -8.34 4.21 0.78
N ARG A 98 -8.56 3.57 -0.37
CA ARG A 98 -9.52 4.03 -1.40
C ARG A 98 -10.85 3.29 -1.36
N ALA A 99 -11.32 2.88 -0.17
CA ALA A 99 -12.61 2.20 -0.02
C ALA A 99 -13.70 2.97 -0.78
N MET A 100 -14.64 2.25 -1.42
CA MET A 100 -15.71 2.80 -2.29
C MET A 100 -15.27 3.27 -3.70
N HIS A 101 -13.98 3.39 -4.03
CA HIS A 101 -13.57 3.93 -5.35
C HIS A 101 -14.18 3.19 -6.55
N ALA A 102 -14.23 1.85 -6.49
CA ALA A 102 -14.75 1.02 -7.58
C ALA A 102 -16.27 1.16 -7.81
N VAL A 103 -17.01 1.76 -6.88
CA VAL A 103 -18.41 2.17 -7.11
C VAL A 103 -18.46 3.29 -8.15
N ILE A 104 -17.42 4.12 -8.21
CA ILE A 104 -17.34 5.34 -9.00
C ILE A 104 -16.54 5.12 -10.29
N ASP A 105 -15.47 4.32 -10.26
CA ASP A 105 -14.44 4.32 -11.30
C ASP A 105 -14.36 3.07 -12.17
N ARG A 106 -15.18 2.04 -11.88
CA ARG A 106 -15.08 0.74 -12.57
C ARG A 106 -15.69 0.74 -13.96
N HIS A 107 -16.83 1.42 -14.16
CA HIS A 107 -17.56 1.31 -15.42
C HIS A 107 -17.02 2.31 -16.47
N PRO A 108 -16.54 1.85 -17.63
CA PRO A 108 -15.84 2.73 -18.59
C PRO A 108 -16.75 3.78 -19.26
N LYS A 109 -18.07 3.61 -19.19
CA LYS A 109 -19.04 4.53 -19.82
C LYS A 109 -19.74 5.48 -18.83
N HIS A 110 -19.54 5.32 -17.53
CA HIS A 110 -20.21 6.15 -16.53
C HIS A 110 -19.45 6.17 -15.22
N GLY A 111 -19.22 7.36 -14.66
CA GLY A 111 -18.49 7.55 -13.42
C GLY A 111 -17.31 8.50 -13.57
N ILE A 112 -16.33 8.36 -12.67
CA ILE A 112 -15.10 9.17 -12.66
C ILE A 112 -13.93 8.21 -12.62
N HIS A 113 -13.07 8.22 -13.65
CA HIS A 113 -11.90 7.34 -13.67
C HIS A 113 -10.98 7.62 -12.47
N PHE A 114 -10.43 6.55 -11.87
CA PHE A 114 -9.55 6.61 -10.69
C PHE A 114 -8.41 7.65 -10.78
N ARG A 115 -7.86 7.91 -11.98
CA ARG A 115 -6.81 8.92 -12.16
C ARG A 115 -7.23 10.30 -11.67
N VAL A 116 -8.51 10.67 -11.81
CA VAL A 116 -9.04 11.93 -11.30
C VAL A 116 -9.07 11.91 -9.77
N LEU A 117 -9.54 10.81 -9.16
CA LEU A 117 -9.54 10.64 -7.71
C LEU A 117 -8.13 10.66 -7.12
N ALA A 118 -7.15 10.06 -7.81
CA ALA A 118 -5.73 10.11 -7.44
C ALA A 118 -5.18 11.53 -7.44
N LYS A 119 -5.50 12.34 -8.47
CA LYS A 119 -5.14 13.78 -8.49
C LYS A 119 -5.79 14.54 -7.34
N CYS A 120 -7.10 14.33 -7.11
CA CYS A 120 -7.82 14.98 -6.02
C CYS A 120 -7.23 14.61 -4.65
N LEU A 121 -6.80 13.36 -4.46
CA LEU A 121 -6.15 12.94 -3.22
C LEU A 121 -4.78 13.59 -3.05
N ARG A 122 -3.92 13.61 -4.10
CA ARG A 122 -2.62 14.29 -4.02
C ARG A 122 -2.76 15.77 -3.61
N LEU A 123 -3.82 16.44 -4.08
CA LEU A 123 -4.15 17.80 -3.67
C LEU A 123 -4.69 17.90 -2.24
N SER A 124 -5.58 16.98 -1.83
CA SER A 124 -6.18 16.96 -0.49
C SER A 124 -5.15 16.62 0.60
N GLY A 125 -4.18 15.76 0.28
CA GLY A 125 -3.11 15.33 1.15
C GLY A 125 -3.22 13.86 1.55
N GLY A 126 -2.08 13.17 1.45
CA GLY A 126 -1.87 11.77 1.81
C GLY A 126 -0.47 11.38 1.36
N ASP A 127 0.25 10.62 2.18
CA ASP A 127 1.63 10.21 1.87
C ASP A 127 1.65 8.91 1.06
N HIS A 128 0.65 8.05 1.26
CA HIS A 128 0.46 6.82 0.48
C HIS A 128 -0.95 6.79 -0.12
N LEU A 129 -1.11 6.16 -1.29
CA LEU A 129 -2.42 5.85 -1.88
C LEU A 129 -2.42 4.46 -2.53
N HIS A 130 -3.47 3.67 -2.26
CA HIS A 130 -3.70 2.41 -2.99
C HIS A 130 -3.89 2.64 -4.50
N THR A 131 -3.05 2.00 -5.32
CA THR A 131 -3.03 2.16 -6.79
C THR A 131 -3.52 0.92 -7.53
N GLY A 132 -3.72 -0.20 -6.84
CA GLY A 132 -4.02 -1.49 -7.46
C GLY A 132 -2.74 -2.26 -7.76
N THR A 133 -2.89 -3.48 -8.24
CA THR A 133 -1.77 -4.43 -8.37
C THR A 133 -1.48 -4.84 -9.80
N VAL A 134 -2.40 -4.61 -10.74
CA VAL A 134 -2.41 -5.15 -12.12
C VAL A 134 -2.57 -6.67 -12.17
N VAL A 135 -1.84 -7.41 -11.34
CA VAL A 135 -1.74 -8.88 -11.35
C VAL A 135 -2.49 -9.57 -10.20
N GLY A 136 -3.09 -8.81 -9.29
CA GLY A 136 -3.82 -9.35 -8.15
C GLY A 136 -5.31 -9.51 -8.40
N LYS A 137 -6.05 -9.84 -7.33
CA LYS A 137 -7.49 -10.18 -7.39
C LYS A 137 -8.43 -9.05 -7.81
N LEU A 138 -7.96 -7.81 -7.85
CA LEU A 138 -8.77 -6.62 -8.17
C LEU A 138 -8.33 -6.09 -9.53
N GLU A 139 -9.30 -5.68 -10.35
CA GLU A 139 -9.02 -5.15 -11.69
C GLU A 139 -8.04 -3.97 -11.67
N GLY A 140 -7.12 -3.97 -12.64
CA GLY A 140 -6.25 -2.84 -12.92
C GLY A 140 -5.57 -3.01 -14.28
N ASP A 141 -5.97 -2.20 -15.26
CA ASP A 141 -5.27 -2.14 -16.54
C ASP A 141 -3.84 -1.59 -16.34
N ARG A 142 -2.85 -2.26 -16.94
CA ARG A 142 -1.43 -1.94 -16.73
C ARG A 142 -1.10 -0.52 -17.21
N ASN A 143 -1.54 -0.16 -18.42
CA ASN A 143 -1.20 1.14 -19.02
C ASN A 143 -1.86 2.29 -18.26
N SER A 144 -3.13 2.13 -17.91
CA SER A 144 -3.85 3.09 -17.07
C SER A 144 -3.20 3.23 -15.70
N THR A 145 -2.75 2.12 -15.11
CA THR A 145 -2.05 2.11 -13.80
C THR A 145 -0.75 2.88 -13.83
N LEU A 146 0.11 2.62 -14.82
CA LEU A 146 1.33 3.39 -15.02
C LEU A 146 1.02 4.89 -15.19
N GLY A 147 -0.01 5.22 -15.98
CA GLY A 147 -0.42 6.61 -16.19
C GLY A 147 -0.81 7.34 -14.91
N PHE A 148 -1.62 6.73 -14.02
CA PHE A 148 -2.00 7.41 -12.77
C PHE A 148 -0.99 7.26 -11.63
N VAL A 149 -0.05 6.30 -11.70
CA VAL A 149 1.10 6.25 -10.79
C VAL A 149 2.04 7.42 -11.06
N ASP A 150 2.32 7.73 -12.34
CA ASP A 150 3.10 8.93 -12.70
C ASP A 150 2.44 10.20 -12.15
N GLN A 151 1.09 10.29 -12.24
CA GLN A 151 0.33 11.42 -11.69
C GLN A 151 0.47 11.59 -10.18
N LEU A 152 0.79 10.52 -9.44
CA LEU A 152 1.01 10.58 -8.01
C LEU A 152 2.45 10.95 -7.65
N ARG A 153 3.44 10.62 -8.48
CA ARG A 153 4.86 10.72 -8.13
C ARG A 153 5.58 11.87 -8.80
N GLU A 154 5.36 12.06 -10.09
CA GLU A 154 6.17 12.97 -10.89
C GLU A 154 5.79 14.43 -10.66
N SER A 155 6.75 15.32 -10.90
CA SER A 155 6.53 16.77 -10.88
C SER A 155 5.80 17.24 -12.15
N PHE A 156 6.06 16.60 -13.29
CA PHE A 156 5.40 16.87 -14.56
C PHE A 156 5.08 15.56 -15.28
N VAL A 157 3.82 15.41 -15.73
CA VAL A 157 3.36 14.25 -16.50
C VAL A 157 2.84 14.73 -17.85
N PRO A 158 3.49 14.41 -18.97
CA PRO A 158 3.02 14.79 -20.30
C PRO A 158 1.75 14.03 -20.69
N GLU A 159 1.00 14.60 -21.62
CA GLU A 159 -0.12 13.96 -22.29
C GLU A 159 0.32 12.65 -22.98
N ASP A 160 -0.46 11.60 -22.74
CA ASP A 160 -0.25 10.28 -23.31
C ASP A 160 -1.57 9.49 -23.28
N ARG A 161 -2.36 9.59 -24.37
CA ARG A 161 -3.61 8.82 -24.49
C ARG A 161 -3.43 7.32 -24.34
N SER A 162 -2.27 6.76 -24.67
CA SER A 162 -2.05 5.30 -24.58
C SER A 162 -2.05 4.80 -23.14
N ARG A 163 -1.71 5.68 -22.19
CA ARG A 163 -1.79 5.45 -20.74
C ARG A 163 -2.97 6.18 -20.08
N GLY A 164 -3.87 6.73 -20.89
CA GLY A 164 -5.03 7.46 -20.41
C GLY A 164 -4.69 8.81 -19.76
N VAL A 165 -3.56 9.43 -20.07
CA VAL A 165 -3.25 10.79 -19.62
C VAL A 165 -3.74 11.77 -20.68
N PHE A 166 -4.80 12.53 -20.36
CA PHE A 166 -5.51 13.35 -21.36
C PHE A 166 -4.95 14.77 -21.50
N PHE A 167 -4.17 15.22 -20.54
CA PHE A 167 -3.64 16.57 -20.46
C PHE A 167 -2.27 16.52 -19.80
N ASP A 168 -1.38 17.39 -20.23
CA ASP A 168 -0.18 17.72 -19.47
C ASP A 168 -0.59 18.13 -18.05
N GLN A 169 0.11 17.60 -17.05
CA GLN A 169 -0.10 17.94 -15.66
C GLN A 169 1.22 18.36 -15.03
N ASP A 170 1.30 19.63 -14.65
CA ASP A 170 2.37 20.17 -13.81
C ASP A 170 1.88 20.19 -12.35
N TRP A 171 2.69 19.66 -11.43
CA TRP A 171 2.47 19.64 -10.00
C TRP A 171 3.36 20.64 -9.25
N GLY A 172 4.23 21.36 -9.97
CA GLY A 172 5.26 22.21 -9.40
C GLY A 172 6.12 21.41 -8.43
N SER A 173 6.21 21.91 -7.19
CA SER A 173 6.96 21.27 -6.10
C SER A 173 6.06 20.54 -5.10
N LEU A 174 4.80 20.25 -5.44
CA LEU A 174 3.93 19.46 -4.57
C LEU A 174 4.55 18.05 -4.41
N PRO A 175 4.80 17.58 -3.16
CA PRO A 175 5.36 16.26 -2.94
C PRO A 175 4.58 15.15 -3.64
N GLY A 176 5.30 14.11 -4.03
CA GLY A 176 4.70 12.88 -4.56
C GLY A 176 4.02 12.06 -3.47
N VAL A 177 3.24 11.07 -3.90
CA VAL A 177 2.53 10.11 -3.06
C VAL A 177 3.04 8.71 -3.39
N PHE A 178 3.38 7.91 -2.38
CA PHE A 178 3.78 6.52 -2.59
C PHE A 178 2.61 5.69 -3.12
N ALA A 179 2.86 4.96 -4.20
CA ALA A 179 1.90 4.02 -4.76
C ALA A 179 1.86 2.75 -3.91
N VAL A 180 0.67 2.35 -3.49
CA VAL A 180 0.47 1.12 -2.70
C VAL A 180 -0.19 0.04 -3.56
N ALA A 181 0.56 -1.01 -3.86
CA ALA A 181 0.05 -2.20 -4.52
C ALA A 181 -0.42 -3.21 -3.47
N SER A 182 -1.74 -3.48 -3.44
CA SER A 182 -2.36 -4.34 -2.43
C SER A 182 -3.55 -5.10 -2.99
N GLY A 183 -3.74 -6.34 -2.53
CA GLY A 183 -4.90 -7.17 -2.84
C GLY A 183 -4.58 -8.38 -3.71
N GLY A 184 -4.65 -9.59 -3.12
CA GLY A 184 -4.52 -10.85 -3.83
C GLY A 184 -3.14 -11.11 -4.44
N ILE A 185 -2.08 -10.57 -3.84
CA ILE A 185 -0.69 -10.76 -4.27
C ILE A 185 0.08 -11.69 -3.32
N HIS A 186 1.09 -12.38 -3.86
CA HIS A 186 1.98 -13.34 -3.18
C HIS A 186 3.36 -13.32 -3.84
N VAL A 187 4.32 -14.11 -3.33
CA VAL A 187 5.74 -14.08 -3.72
C VAL A 187 6.00 -14.17 -5.24
N TRP A 188 5.23 -14.97 -5.97
CA TRP A 188 5.35 -15.07 -7.44
C TRP A 188 5.07 -13.78 -8.20
N HIS A 189 4.30 -12.86 -7.62
CA HIS A 189 4.03 -11.55 -8.22
C HIS A 189 5.16 -10.55 -7.99
N MET A 190 6.12 -10.83 -7.10
CA MET A 190 7.13 -9.87 -6.67
C MET A 190 7.93 -9.26 -7.84
N PRO A 191 8.47 -10.04 -8.80
CA PRO A 191 9.24 -9.46 -9.91
C PRO A 191 8.42 -8.54 -10.82
N ALA A 192 7.14 -8.89 -11.06
CA ALA A 192 6.22 -8.04 -11.82
C ALA A 192 5.88 -6.76 -11.06
N LEU A 193 5.61 -6.84 -9.76
CA LEU A 193 5.32 -5.68 -8.93
C LEU A 193 6.52 -4.71 -8.87
N VAL A 194 7.75 -5.23 -8.68
CA VAL A 194 8.97 -4.41 -8.71
C VAL A 194 9.18 -3.75 -10.07
N THR A 195 8.85 -4.45 -11.16
CA THR A 195 8.94 -3.89 -12.52
C THR A 195 7.90 -2.80 -12.78
N ILE A 196 6.66 -2.99 -12.30
CA ILE A 196 5.56 -2.04 -12.52
C ILE A 196 5.71 -0.79 -11.66
N PHE A 197 6.02 -0.96 -10.37
CA PHE A 197 5.93 0.13 -9.40
C PHE A 197 7.28 0.70 -8.98
N GLY A 198 8.40 0.02 -9.22
CA GLY A 198 9.72 0.50 -8.82
C GLY A 198 9.91 0.65 -7.30
N ASP A 199 10.96 1.37 -6.91
CA ASP A 199 11.38 1.48 -5.50
C ASP A 199 10.45 2.35 -4.65
N ASP A 200 9.86 3.40 -5.23
CA ASP A 200 8.96 4.35 -4.52
C ASP A 200 7.54 3.80 -4.36
N SER A 201 7.43 2.56 -3.86
CA SER A 201 6.16 1.84 -3.72
C SER A 201 6.07 1.04 -2.43
N MET A 202 4.82 0.76 -2.03
CA MET A 202 4.51 -0.14 -0.92
C MET A 202 3.79 -1.37 -1.45
N LEU A 203 4.39 -2.54 -1.26
CA LEU A 203 3.81 -3.83 -1.69
C LEU A 203 3.20 -4.55 -0.48
N GLN A 204 1.88 -4.71 -0.46
CA GLN A 204 1.15 -5.23 0.70
C GLN A 204 0.65 -6.67 0.51
N PHE A 205 1.14 -7.56 1.37
CA PHE A 205 0.81 -8.98 1.37
C PHE A 205 0.01 -9.34 2.62
N GLY A 206 -1.32 -9.18 2.57
CA GLY A 206 -2.22 -9.61 3.66
C GLY A 206 -2.29 -11.13 3.76
N GLY A 207 -3.16 -11.74 2.94
CA GLY A 207 -3.24 -13.21 2.82
C GLY A 207 -1.92 -13.85 2.39
N GLY A 208 -1.12 -13.16 1.57
CA GLY A 208 0.23 -13.60 1.16
C GLY A 208 1.29 -13.59 2.29
N THR A 209 0.94 -13.15 3.50
CA THR A 209 1.77 -13.29 4.71
C THR A 209 1.08 -14.20 5.73
N GLN A 210 -0.14 -13.85 6.13
CA GLN A 210 -0.86 -14.57 7.19
C GLN A 210 -1.30 -15.97 6.77
N GLY A 211 -1.45 -16.22 5.47
CA GLY A 211 -1.75 -17.53 4.90
C GLY A 211 -0.53 -18.44 4.71
N HIS A 212 0.66 -18.01 5.13
CA HIS A 212 1.85 -18.85 5.04
C HIS A 212 1.72 -20.08 5.97
N PRO A 213 2.02 -21.31 5.52
CA PRO A 213 1.85 -22.53 6.32
C PRO A 213 2.60 -22.55 7.67
N TRP A 214 3.66 -21.75 7.80
CA TRP A 214 4.46 -21.62 9.04
C TRP A 214 4.18 -20.34 9.83
N GLY A 215 3.08 -19.64 9.53
CA GLY A 215 2.64 -18.44 10.25
C GLY A 215 3.29 -17.14 9.79
N ASN A 216 2.90 -16.05 10.46
CA ASN A 216 3.12 -14.67 10.00
C ASN A 216 4.61 -14.31 9.84
N ALA A 217 5.47 -14.69 10.78
CA ALA A 217 6.89 -14.36 10.73
C ALA A 217 7.57 -15.00 9.50
N ALA A 218 7.27 -16.27 9.22
CA ALA A 218 7.78 -16.96 8.04
C ALA A 218 7.22 -16.35 6.74
N GLY A 219 5.93 -16.02 6.70
CA GLY A 219 5.33 -15.33 5.56
C GLY A 219 5.96 -13.96 5.28
N ALA A 220 6.26 -13.21 6.34
CA ALA A 220 6.91 -11.90 6.23
C ALA A 220 8.35 -12.04 5.72
N ALA A 221 9.10 -13.02 6.23
CA ALA A 221 10.45 -13.35 5.77
C ALA A 221 10.44 -13.76 4.29
N ALA A 222 9.52 -14.63 3.87
CA ALA A 222 9.38 -15.06 2.48
C ALA A 222 9.16 -13.85 1.53
N ASN A 223 8.24 -12.95 1.88
CA ASN A 223 7.98 -11.74 1.09
C ASN A 223 9.20 -10.81 1.06
N ARG A 224 9.90 -10.61 2.18
CA ARG A 224 11.10 -9.76 2.24
C ARG A 224 12.25 -10.34 1.39
N VAL A 225 12.52 -11.64 1.48
CA VAL A 225 13.54 -12.31 0.67
C VAL A 225 13.21 -12.23 -0.82
N ALA A 226 11.95 -12.46 -1.22
CA ALA A 226 11.53 -12.33 -2.61
C ALA A 226 11.73 -10.90 -3.15
N LEU A 227 11.44 -9.88 -2.34
CA LEU A 227 11.63 -8.47 -2.70
C LEU A 227 13.11 -8.15 -2.90
N GLU A 228 13.95 -8.46 -1.91
CA GLU A 228 15.38 -8.15 -1.96
C GLU A 228 16.09 -8.90 -3.09
N ALA A 229 15.72 -10.16 -3.35
CA ALA A 229 16.23 -10.92 -4.49
C ALA A 229 15.84 -10.30 -5.83
N SER A 230 14.59 -9.82 -5.95
CA SER A 230 14.09 -9.15 -7.16
C SER A 230 14.81 -7.81 -7.40
N VAL A 231 14.99 -7.00 -6.36
CA VAL A 231 15.72 -5.72 -6.43
C VAL A 231 17.18 -5.94 -6.77
N LYS A 232 17.85 -6.93 -6.14
CA LYS A 232 19.23 -7.29 -6.46
C LYS A 232 19.37 -7.69 -7.93
N ALA A 233 18.54 -8.62 -8.41
CA ALA A 233 18.56 -9.08 -9.79
C ALA A 233 18.33 -7.93 -10.79
N ARG A 234 17.40 -7.03 -10.51
CA ARG A 234 17.15 -5.83 -11.32
C ARG A 234 18.40 -4.95 -11.40
N ASN A 235 19.04 -4.70 -10.26
CA ASN A 235 20.23 -3.86 -10.18
C ASN A 235 21.46 -4.50 -10.85
N GLU A 236 21.49 -5.83 -10.96
CA GLU A 236 22.46 -6.60 -11.74
C GLU A 236 22.15 -6.61 -13.26
N GLY A 237 21.09 -5.91 -13.70
CA GLY A 237 20.73 -5.76 -15.11
C GLY A 237 19.85 -6.89 -15.68
N ARG A 238 19.29 -7.76 -14.82
CA ARG A 238 18.40 -8.84 -15.26
C ARG A 238 17.01 -8.31 -15.64
N ILE A 239 16.35 -9.00 -16.57
CA ILE A 239 14.97 -8.69 -16.96
C ILE A 239 14.03 -9.47 -16.04
N ILE A 240 13.80 -8.93 -14.84
CA ILE A 240 13.20 -9.69 -13.73
C ILE A 240 11.80 -10.25 -14.00
N GLU A 241 10.98 -9.62 -14.85
CA GLU A 241 9.69 -10.18 -15.26
C GLU A 241 9.82 -11.47 -16.09
N LYS A 242 10.84 -11.55 -16.94
CA LYS A 242 11.10 -12.74 -17.78
C LYS A 242 11.83 -13.83 -17.02
N GLU A 243 12.68 -13.42 -16.09
CA GLU A 243 13.56 -14.30 -15.31
C GLU A 243 13.01 -14.60 -13.90
N ALA A 244 11.73 -14.28 -13.65
CA ALA A 244 11.09 -14.33 -12.34
C ALA A 244 11.26 -15.68 -11.63
N ARG A 245 11.02 -16.78 -12.35
CA ARG A 245 11.11 -18.13 -11.79
C ARG A 245 12.53 -18.46 -11.33
N ASP A 246 13.52 -18.12 -12.14
CA ASP A 246 14.92 -18.43 -11.84
C ASP A 246 15.41 -17.60 -10.65
N ILE A 247 15.05 -16.30 -10.61
CA ILE A 247 15.40 -15.40 -9.49
C ILE A 247 14.84 -15.94 -8.17
N LEU A 248 13.54 -16.26 -8.13
CA LEU A 248 12.89 -16.71 -6.90
C LEU A 248 13.35 -18.11 -6.49
N THR A 249 13.57 -19.00 -7.46
CA THR A 249 14.06 -20.37 -7.20
C THR A 249 15.49 -20.35 -6.65
N GLU A 250 16.35 -19.45 -7.13
CA GLU A 250 17.69 -19.26 -6.56
C GLU A 250 17.61 -18.79 -5.11
N ALA A 251 16.81 -17.76 -4.83
CA ALA A 251 16.63 -17.23 -3.47
C ALA A 251 16.04 -18.28 -2.51
N ALA A 252 15.13 -19.13 -2.99
CA ALA A 252 14.51 -20.19 -2.22
C ALA A 252 15.48 -21.30 -1.78
N ARG A 253 16.65 -21.45 -2.42
CA ARG A 253 17.67 -22.43 -2.01
C ARG A 253 18.18 -22.19 -0.59
N THR A 254 18.20 -20.93 -0.17
CA THR A 254 18.69 -20.51 1.15
C THR A 254 17.59 -19.90 2.03
N SER A 255 16.35 -19.86 1.56
CA SER A 255 15.18 -19.43 2.36
C SER A 255 14.08 -20.50 2.29
N PRO A 256 14.00 -21.38 3.30
CA PRO A 256 12.94 -22.37 3.40
C PRO A 256 11.54 -21.73 3.42
N GLU A 257 11.39 -20.57 4.05
CA GLU A 257 10.14 -19.82 4.09
C GLU A 257 9.69 -19.42 2.69
N LEU A 258 10.60 -18.88 1.87
CA LEU A 258 10.30 -18.55 0.48
C LEU A 258 9.95 -19.80 -0.34
N ALA A 259 10.68 -20.90 -0.15
CA ALA A 259 10.39 -22.16 -0.85
C ALA A 259 8.96 -22.66 -0.55
N ILE A 260 8.54 -22.62 0.70
CA ILE A 260 7.18 -23.02 1.11
C ILE A 260 6.12 -22.06 0.57
N ALA A 261 6.36 -20.75 0.63
CA ALA A 261 5.48 -19.74 0.04
C ALA A 261 5.29 -19.96 -1.47
N MET A 262 6.39 -20.24 -2.17
CA MET A 262 6.38 -20.52 -3.61
C MET A 262 5.54 -21.76 -3.93
N GLU A 263 5.73 -22.86 -3.21
CA GLU A 263 4.93 -24.08 -3.41
C GLU A 263 3.44 -23.86 -3.12
N THR A 264 3.14 -23.10 -2.05
CA THR A 264 1.76 -22.85 -1.59
C THR A 264 0.93 -22.11 -2.65
N TRP A 265 1.53 -21.15 -3.36
CA TRP A 265 0.80 -20.26 -4.28
C TRP A 265 1.18 -20.44 -5.76
N LYS A 266 1.87 -21.52 -6.14
CA LYS A 266 2.39 -21.72 -7.51
C LYS A 266 1.32 -21.73 -8.61
N GLU A 267 0.12 -22.22 -8.30
CA GLU A 267 -0.99 -22.33 -9.28
C GLU A 267 -1.97 -21.15 -9.22
N ILE A 268 -1.76 -20.19 -8.30
CA ILE A 268 -2.71 -19.10 -8.10
C ILE A 268 -2.41 -17.97 -9.08
N LYS A 269 -3.39 -17.67 -9.93
CA LYS A 269 -3.38 -16.55 -10.87
C LYS A 269 -4.75 -15.88 -10.92
N PHE A 270 -4.75 -14.59 -11.22
CA PHE A 270 -5.95 -13.81 -11.49
C PHE A 270 -5.80 -13.26 -12.90
N GLU A 271 -6.61 -13.77 -13.83
CA GLU A 271 -6.63 -13.40 -15.25
C GLU A 271 -7.95 -12.70 -15.60
#